data_AF-A0A8C9DFY3-F1
#
_entry.id   AF-A0A8C9DFY3-F1
#
_cell.length_a   1.000
_cell.length_b   1.000
_cell.length_c   1.000
_cell.angle_alpha   90.00
_cell.angle_beta   90.00
_cell.angle_gamma   90.00
#
_symmetry.space_group_name_H-M   'P 1'
#
loop_
_entity.id
_entity.type
_entity.pdbx_description
1 polymer ?
#
loop_
_entity_poly.entity_id
_entity_poly.type
_entity_poly.pdbx_seq_one_letter_code
_entity_poly.pdbx_strand_id
1 'polypeptide(L)'
;ILKHQNVAHRPTLENMKLECKCHGVSGSCTTKTCWTTLPQFRELGYVLKDKYNEAVHVEPVRASRNKRPTFLKIKKPLSYRKPMDTDLVYIEKSPNYCEEDPVTGSVGTQGRACNKTAPQASGCDLMCCGRGYNTHQYARVWQCNCKFHWCCYVKCNTCSERTEMYTCK
;
A
#
# COMPACT_ATOMS: atom_id res chain seq x y z
N ILE A 1 -6.28 -18.28 -10.69
CA ILE A 1 -6.10 -17.06 -9.86
C ILE A 1 -4.66 -16.60 -9.91
N LEU A 2 -3.70 -17.36 -9.37
CA LEU A 2 -2.27 -16.99 -9.36
C LEU A 2 -1.75 -16.59 -10.74
N LYS A 3 -2.10 -17.34 -11.80
CA LYS A 3 -1.75 -16.97 -13.18
C LYS A 3 -2.33 -15.61 -13.60
N HIS A 4 -3.57 -15.30 -13.26
CA HIS A 4 -4.20 -14.02 -13.59
C HIS A 4 -3.60 -12.88 -12.77
N GLN A 5 -3.35 -13.09 -11.47
CA GLN A 5 -2.66 -12.10 -10.65
C GLN A 5 -1.27 -11.79 -11.20
N ASN A 6 -0.46 -12.80 -11.54
CA ASN A 6 0.87 -12.58 -12.13
C ASN A 6 0.79 -11.74 -13.44
N VAL A 7 -0.26 -11.94 -14.24
CA VAL A 7 -0.52 -11.12 -15.43
C VAL A 7 -0.95 -9.70 -15.04
N ALA A 8 -1.85 -9.53 -14.07
CA ALA A 8 -2.35 -8.22 -13.62
C ALA A 8 -1.25 -7.33 -12.98
N HIS A 9 -0.22 -7.94 -12.39
CA HIS A 9 0.94 -7.25 -11.81
C HIS A 9 1.99 -6.85 -12.87
N ARG A 10 2.02 -7.52 -14.03
CA ARG A 10 3.06 -7.30 -15.05
C ARG A 10 3.03 -5.89 -15.67
N PRO A 11 1.87 -5.31 -16.03
CA PRO A 11 1.80 -3.93 -16.52
C PRO A 11 2.30 -2.91 -15.51
N THR A 12 2.16 -3.18 -14.21
CA THR A 12 2.64 -2.29 -13.15
C THR A 12 4.17 -2.19 -13.18
N LEU A 13 4.87 -3.26 -13.57
CA LEU A 13 6.33 -3.33 -13.75
C LEU A 13 6.80 -2.75 -15.10
N GLU A 14 5.89 -2.59 -16.07
CA GLU A 14 6.18 -1.99 -17.38
C GLU A 14 6.18 -0.45 -17.34
N ASN A 15 5.91 0.15 -16.18
CA ASN A 15 6.05 1.60 -15.91
C ASN A 15 7.52 2.06 -15.83
N MET A 16 8.37 1.52 -16.70
CA MET A 16 9.78 1.91 -16.77
C MET A 16 9.91 3.36 -17.21
N LYS A 17 10.86 4.07 -16.59
CA LYS A 17 11.13 5.48 -16.89
C LYS A 17 12.51 5.62 -17.52
N LEU A 18 12.63 6.56 -18.45
CA LEU A 18 13.93 6.96 -18.99
C LEU A 18 14.57 7.93 -18.00
N GLU A 19 15.67 7.52 -17.37
CA GLU A 19 16.52 8.42 -16.59
C GLU A 19 17.75 8.80 -17.38
N CYS A 20 18.20 10.03 -17.24
CA CYS A 20 19.38 10.55 -17.94
C CYS A 20 20.32 11.24 -16.96
N LYS A 21 21.63 11.02 -17.12
CA LYS A 21 22.67 11.76 -16.43
C LYS A 21 23.46 12.63 -17.39
N CYS A 22 23.46 13.92 -17.11
CA CYS A 22 24.23 14.92 -17.84
C CYS A 22 25.68 14.94 -17.38
N HIS A 23 26.61 15.04 -18.33
CA HIS A 23 28.04 15.06 -18.04
C HIS A 23 28.81 15.99 -18.99
N GLY A 24 28.16 17.03 -19.50
CA GLY A 24 28.83 18.12 -20.21
C GLY A 24 29.60 19.06 -19.26
N VAL A 25 30.38 19.97 -19.84
CA VAL A 25 31.22 20.93 -19.10
C VAL A 25 30.37 21.69 -18.07
N SER A 26 30.87 21.78 -16.84
CA SER A 26 30.19 22.41 -15.69
C SER A 26 28.80 21.84 -15.37
N GLY A 27 28.55 20.56 -15.70
CA GLY A 27 27.27 19.88 -15.46
C GLY A 27 26.21 20.15 -16.52
N SER A 28 26.59 20.70 -17.68
CA SER A 28 25.65 20.92 -18.79
C SER A 28 25.14 19.60 -19.37
N CYS A 29 23.95 19.64 -19.99
CA CYS A 29 23.30 18.48 -20.62
C CYS A 29 23.55 18.37 -22.13
N THR A 30 24.57 19.06 -22.67
CA THR A 30 24.94 18.96 -24.10
C THR A 30 25.32 17.52 -24.48
N THR A 31 25.92 16.79 -23.54
CA THR A 31 26.14 15.35 -23.62
C THR A 31 25.48 14.70 -22.41
N LYS A 32 24.65 13.69 -22.67
CA LYS A 32 23.95 12.93 -21.63
C LYS A 32 23.88 11.45 -22.02
N THR A 33 23.90 10.60 -21.02
CA THR A 33 23.63 9.16 -21.17
C THR A 33 22.30 8.87 -20.51
N CYS A 34 21.45 8.12 -21.19
CA CYS A 34 20.15 7.72 -20.65
C CYS A 34 20.05 6.19 -20.56
N TRP A 35 19.30 5.72 -19.58
CA TRP A 35 18.98 4.30 -19.40
C TRP A 35 17.56 4.15 -18.90
N THR A 36 16.97 3.01 -19.20
CA THR A 36 15.64 2.65 -18.72
C THR A 36 15.77 2.11 -17.30
N THR A 37 14.99 2.64 -16.37
CA THR A 37 14.99 2.24 -14.96
C THR A 37 13.57 1.96 -14.46
N LEU A 38 13.47 1.25 -13.35
CA LEU A 38 12.22 1.06 -12.63
C LEU A 38 11.84 2.34 -11.86
N PRO A 39 10.54 2.64 -11.73
CA PRO A 39 10.09 3.73 -10.87
C PRO A 39 10.36 3.40 -9.40
N GLN A 40 10.27 4.42 -8.54
CA GLN A 40 10.36 4.19 -7.11
C GLN A 40 9.28 3.21 -6.65
N PHE A 41 9.64 2.26 -5.79
CA PHE A 41 8.73 1.22 -5.33
C PHE A 41 7.46 1.78 -4.67
N ARG A 42 7.54 2.96 -4.05
CA ARG A 42 6.39 3.65 -3.45
C ARG A 42 5.32 3.97 -4.50
N GLU A 43 5.70 4.38 -5.70
CA GLU A 43 4.74 4.63 -6.79
C GLU A 43 4.03 3.34 -7.21
N LEU A 44 4.79 2.25 -7.34
CA LEU A 44 4.22 0.92 -7.64
C LEU A 44 3.24 0.48 -6.53
N GLY A 45 3.59 0.74 -5.27
CA GLY A 45 2.74 0.46 -4.12
C GLY A 45 1.39 1.19 -4.19
N TYR A 46 1.37 2.45 -4.61
CA TYR A 46 0.12 3.20 -4.81
C TYR A 46 -0.74 2.61 -5.92
N VAL A 47 -0.15 2.33 -7.09
CA VAL A 47 -0.90 1.73 -8.21
C VAL A 47 -1.48 0.37 -7.84
N LEU A 48 -0.72 -0.48 -7.13
CA LEU A 48 -1.22 -1.77 -6.66
C LEU A 48 -2.31 -1.62 -5.59
N LYS A 49 -2.19 -0.61 -4.72
CA LYS A 49 -3.21 -0.33 -3.70
C LYS A 49 -4.52 0.13 -4.32
N ASP A 50 -4.48 0.93 -5.38
CA ASP A 50 -5.68 1.35 -6.10
C ASP A 50 -6.35 0.15 -6.78
N LYS A 51 -5.58 -0.68 -7.48
CA LYS A 51 -6.09 -1.95 -8.04
C LYS A 51 -6.66 -2.89 -6.98
N TYR A 52 -6.09 -2.90 -5.77
CA TYR A 52 -6.60 -3.69 -4.66
C TYR A 52 -7.95 -3.17 -4.18
N ASN A 53 -8.14 -1.86 -4.11
CA ASN A 53 -9.42 -1.25 -3.72
C ASN A 53 -10.53 -1.52 -4.75
N GLU A 54 -10.16 -1.70 -6.01
CA GLU A 54 -11.07 -2.01 -7.12
C GLU A 54 -11.14 -3.50 -7.47
N ALA A 55 -10.55 -4.36 -6.64
CA ALA A 55 -10.44 -5.79 -6.93
C ALA A 55 -11.81 -6.46 -7.12
N VAL A 56 -11.87 -7.42 -8.05
CA VAL A 56 -13.13 -7.99 -8.53
C VAL A 56 -13.38 -9.36 -7.93
N HIS A 57 -14.57 -9.55 -7.35
CA HIS A 57 -15.03 -10.86 -6.88
C HIS A 57 -15.37 -11.75 -8.08
N VAL A 58 -14.69 -12.88 -8.21
CA VAL A 58 -14.89 -13.83 -9.30
C VAL A 58 -15.24 -15.23 -8.80
N GLU A 59 -15.84 -16.02 -9.68
CA GLU A 59 -16.09 -17.45 -9.45
C GLU A 59 -15.66 -18.28 -10.67
N PRO A 60 -15.17 -19.52 -10.45
CA PRO A 60 -14.74 -20.38 -11.53
C PRO A 60 -15.95 -20.96 -12.29
N VAL A 61 -15.92 -20.86 -13.62
CA VAL A 61 -16.90 -21.54 -14.48
C VAL A 61 -16.37 -22.93 -14.80
N ARG A 62 -17.12 -23.97 -14.41
CA ARG A 62 -16.81 -25.37 -14.72
C ARG A 62 -17.54 -25.80 -15.99
N ALA A 63 -16.85 -26.47 -16.91
CA ALA A 63 -17.49 -27.08 -18.07
C ALA A 63 -18.25 -28.35 -17.64
N SER A 64 -19.44 -28.56 -18.19
CA SER A 64 -20.36 -29.67 -17.83
C SER A 64 -19.72 -31.08 -17.92
N ARG A 65 -18.69 -31.27 -18.75
CA ARG A 65 -18.00 -32.56 -18.93
C ARG A 65 -16.60 -32.66 -18.33
N ASN A 66 -16.00 -31.55 -17.89
CA ASN A 66 -14.64 -31.53 -17.35
C ASN A 66 -14.61 -30.79 -16.00
N LYS A 67 -14.14 -31.48 -14.95
CA LYS A 67 -13.98 -30.91 -13.59
C LYS A 67 -12.97 -29.76 -13.51
N ARG A 68 -12.23 -29.47 -14.59
CA ARG A 68 -11.31 -28.33 -14.66
C ARG A 68 -12.08 -27.04 -14.99
N PRO A 69 -11.93 -25.98 -14.17
CA PRO A 69 -12.54 -24.69 -14.47
C PRO A 69 -11.89 -24.09 -15.71
N THR A 70 -12.73 -23.68 -16.66
CA THR A 70 -12.29 -23.20 -17.99
C THR A 70 -11.84 -21.75 -17.93
N PHE A 71 -12.53 -20.92 -17.13
CA PHE A 71 -12.19 -19.50 -16.92
C PHE A 71 -12.87 -18.91 -15.68
N LEU A 72 -12.48 -17.69 -15.32
CA LEU A 72 -13.06 -16.90 -14.22
C LEU A 72 -14.16 -15.96 -14.76
N LYS A 73 -15.29 -15.88 -14.07
CA LYS A 73 -16.34 -14.88 -14.33
C LYS A 73 -16.56 -14.00 -13.11
N ILE A 74 -17.01 -12.78 -13.32
CA ILE A 74 -17.35 -11.85 -12.24
C ILE A 74 -18.60 -12.37 -11.51
N LYS A 75 -18.56 -12.42 -10.18
CA LYS A 75 -19.64 -12.90 -9.32
C LYS A 75 -20.68 -11.79 -9.11
N LYS A 76 -21.48 -11.51 -10.15
CA LYS A 76 -22.62 -10.59 -10.11
C LYS A 76 -23.89 -11.26 -10.67
N PRO A 77 -25.08 -10.98 -10.10
CA PRO A 77 -26.33 -11.50 -10.66
C PRO A 77 -26.50 -11.01 -12.10
N LEU A 78 -26.88 -11.92 -13.00
CA LEU A 78 -27.18 -11.66 -14.42
C LEU A 78 -26.00 -11.17 -15.29
N SER A 79 -24.75 -11.29 -14.84
CA SER A 79 -23.57 -10.89 -15.63
C SER A 79 -22.64 -12.07 -15.94
N TYR A 80 -22.37 -12.31 -17.22
CA TYR A 80 -21.35 -13.26 -17.70
C TYR A 80 -20.08 -12.54 -18.17
N ARG A 81 -19.69 -11.47 -17.47
CA ARG A 81 -18.49 -10.71 -17.80
C ARG A 81 -17.26 -11.39 -17.23
N LYS A 82 -16.19 -11.43 -18.03
CA LYS A 82 -14.84 -11.81 -17.57
C LYS A 82 -14.15 -10.58 -16.98
N PRO A 83 -13.30 -10.74 -15.96
CA PRO A 83 -12.43 -9.66 -15.49
C PRO A 83 -11.43 -9.28 -16.60
N MET A 84 -10.93 -8.04 -16.57
CA MET A 84 -9.83 -7.64 -17.44
C MET A 84 -8.53 -8.28 -16.96
N ASP A 85 -7.58 -8.54 -17.86
CA ASP A 85 -6.28 -9.13 -17.50
C ASP A 85 -5.44 -8.25 -16.56
N THR A 86 -5.78 -6.96 -16.48
CA THR A 86 -5.17 -5.98 -15.58
C THR A 86 -5.77 -5.95 -14.19
N ASP A 87 -6.92 -6.61 -13.97
CA ASP A 87 -7.68 -6.53 -12.72
C ASP A 87 -7.06 -7.44 -11.65
N LEU A 88 -7.06 -6.97 -10.40
CA LEU A 88 -6.86 -7.87 -9.28
C LEU A 88 -8.19 -8.59 -9.00
N VAL A 89 -8.11 -9.91 -8.80
CA VAL A 89 -9.30 -10.75 -8.60
C VAL A 89 -9.18 -11.59 -7.34
N TYR A 90 -10.32 -11.84 -6.69
CA TYR A 90 -10.43 -12.69 -5.51
C TYR A 90 -11.66 -13.61 -5.61
N ILE A 91 -11.60 -14.79 -4.96
CA ILE A 91 -12.71 -15.77 -4.95
C ILE A 91 -13.43 -15.80 -3.60
N GLU A 92 -12.68 -15.67 -2.52
CA GLU A 92 -13.20 -15.74 -1.16
C GLU A 92 -13.18 -14.35 -0.55
N LYS A 93 -14.23 -14.01 0.20
CA LYS A 93 -14.28 -12.72 0.90
C LYS A 93 -13.21 -12.73 1.99
N SER A 94 -12.59 -11.59 2.21
CA SER A 94 -11.64 -11.41 3.31
C SER A 94 -12.31 -11.72 4.66
N PRO A 95 -11.60 -12.39 5.58
CA PRO A 95 -12.09 -12.62 6.93
C PRO A 95 -12.19 -11.30 7.71
N ASN A 96 -12.74 -11.39 8.92
CA ASN A 96 -12.69 -10.28 9.86
C ASN A 96 -11.30 -10.24 10.53
N TYR A 97 -10.60 -9.11 10.43
CA TYR A 97 -9.25 -8.92 10.98
C TYR A 97 -9.24 -8.24 12.37
N CYS A 98 -10.41 -8.00 12.98
CA CYS A 98 -10.53 -7.29 14.25
C CYS A 98 -9.98 -8.09 15.43
N GLU A 99 -10.28 -9.38 15.46
CA GLU A 99 -9.89 -10.33 16.49
C GLU A 99 -8.76 -11.23 15.99
N GLU A 100 -8.04 -11.83 16.93
CA GLU A 100 -7.05 -12.84 16.62
C GLU A 100 -7.75 -14.10 16.09
N ASP A 101 -7.27 -14.58 14.94
CA ASP A 101 -7.75 -15.80 14.30
C ASP A 101 -6.54 -16.61 13.79
N PRO A 102 -6.12 -17.65 14.55
CA PRO A 102 -5.00 -18.50 14.18
C PRO A 102 -5.22 -19.28 12.87
N VAL A 103 -6.47 -19.49 12.45
CA VAL A 103 -6.79 -20.26 11.23
C VAL A 103 -6.44 -19.44 9.98
N THR A 104 -6.76 -18.14 10.00
CA THR A 104 -6.42 -17.22 8.91
C THR A 104 -5.05 -16.58 9.09
N GLY A 105 -4.44 -16.70 10.26
CA GLY A 105 -3.18 -16.03 10.63
C GLY A 105 -3.36 -14.55 10.96
N SER A 106 -4.60 -14.12 11.23
CA SER A 106 -4.89 -12.75 11.68
C SER A 106 -4.48 -12.59 13.14
N VAL A 107 -3.65 -11.58 13.42
CA VAL A 107 -3.23 -11.25 14.80
C VAL A 107 -4.20 -10.33 15.54
N GLY A 108 -5.28 -9.91 14.88
CA GLY A 108 -6.21 -8.92 15.42
C GLY A 108 -5.69 -7.47 15.40
N THR A 109 -6.48 -6.55 15.94
CA THR A 109 -6.12 -5.12 15.97
C THR A 109 -5.82 -4.55 17.36
N GLN A 110 -5.91 -5.37 18.41
CA GLN A 110 -5.60 -4.96 19.77
C GLN A 110 -4.15 -4.44 19.89
N GLY A 111 -3.95 -3.34 20.62
CA GLY A 111 -2.65 -2.71 20.82
C GLY A 111 -2.09 -1.95 19.61
N ARG A 112 -2.75 -1.97 18.44
CA ARG A 112 -2.29 -1.23 17.27
C ARG A 112 -2.48 0.28 17.45
N ALA A 113 -1.49 1.05 16.99
CA ALA A 113 -1.60 2.50 16.93
C ALA A 113 -2.69 2.91 15.93
N CYS A 114 -3.51 3.89 16.30
CA CYS A 114 -4.56 4.43 15.44
C CYS A 114 -4.49 5.96 15.43
N ASN A 115 -5.09 6.58 14.41
CA ASN A 115 -5.15 8.02 14.29
C ASN A 115 -6.58 8.51 14.50
N LYS A 116 -6.81 9.28 15.57
CA LYS A 116 -8.14 9.79 15.94
C LYS A 116 -8.73 10.75 14.90
N THR A 117 -7.89 11.51 14.18
CA THR A 117 -8.35 12.51 13.20
C THR A 117 -8.38 11.99 11.77
N ALA A 118 -7.88 10.78 11.51
CA ALA A 118 -7.85 10.22 10.17
C ALA A 118 -9.20 9.61 9.75
N PRO A 119 -9.61 9.78 8.48
CA PRO A 119 -10.82 9.14 7.97
C PRO A 119 -10.64 7.63 7.75
N GLN A 120 -11.76 6.92 7.92
CA GLN A 120 -12.03 5.56 7.46
C GLN A 120 -10.97 4.52 7.86
N ALA A 121 -9.99 4.22 6.99
CA ALA A 121 -9.12 3.06 7.13
C ALA A 121 -8.08 3.17 8.26
N SER A 122 -7.60 4.37 8.58
CA SER A 122 -6.63 4.61 9.66
C SER A 122 -7.24 5.24 10.90
N GLY A 123 -8.55 5.52 10.84
CA GLY A 123 -9.33 6.07 11.94
C GLY A 123 -9.43 5.07 13.09
N CYS A 124 -9.35 5.55 14.33
CA CYS A 124 -9.48 4.69 15.50
C CYS A 124 -10.82 3.92 15.55
N ASP A 125 -11.91 4.50 15.05
CA ASP A 125 -13.22 3.84 15.07
C ASP A 125 -13.25 2.54 14.25
N LEU A 126 -12.63 2.56 13.05
CA LEU A 126 -12.56 1.37 12.19
C LEU A 126 -11.40 0.46 12.58
N MET A 127 -10.22 1.02 12.86
CA MET A 127 -9.02 0.25 13.23
C MET A 127 -9.23 -0.55 14.51
N CYS A 128 -9.94 0.02 15.48
CA CYS A 128 -10.26 -0.61 16.75
C CYS A 128 -11.62 -1.31 16.74
N CYS A 129 -12.29 -1.38 15.58
CA CYS A 129 -13.54 -2.10 15.39
C CYS A 129 -14.65 -1.73 16.40
N GLY A 130 -14.71 -0.47 16.80
CA GLY A 130 -15.67 0.02 17.81
C GLY A 130 -15.37 -0.34 19.27
N ARG A 131 -14.28 -1.07 19.57
CA ARG A 131 -13.86 -1.38 20.97
C ARG A 131 -13.32 -0.15 21.73
N GLY A 132 -13.07 0.94 21.02
CA GLY A 132 -12.43 2.15 21.54
C GLY A 132 -10.91 2.03 21.60
N TYR A 133 -10.28 3.03 22.20
CA TYR A 133 -8.82 3.16 22.25
C TYR A 133 -8.36 3.74 23.59
N ASN A 134 -7.12 3.43 23.96
CA ASN A 134 -6.39 4.05 25.06
C ASN A 134 -5.62 5.27 24.54
N THR A 135 -5.49 6.29 25.38
CA THR A 135 -4.72 7.51 25.07
C THR A 135 -3.50 7.56 25.96
N HIS A 136 -2.32 7.63 25.34
CA HIS A 136 -1.05 7.79 26.03
C HIS A 136 -0.43 9.13 25.65
N GLN A 137 -0.04 9.92 26.65
CA GLN A 137 0.71 11.15 26.43
C GLN A 137 2.21 10.88 26.53
N TYR A 138 2.96 11.34 25.53
CA TYR A 138 4.42 11.24 25.53
C TYR A 138 5.05 12.54 25.05
N ALA A 139 6.27 12.82 25.51
CA ALA A 139 7.05 13.94 25.00
C ALA A 139 7.80 13.49 23.75
N ARG A 140 7.38 13.97 22.58
CA ARG A 140 8.12 13.77 21.34
C ARG A 140 9.27 14.75 21.31
N VAL A 141 10.49 14.25 21.20
CA VAL A 141 11.72 15.06 21.18
C VAL A 141 12.33 15.00 19.77
N TRP A 142 12.72 16.14 19.21
CA TRP A 142 13.38 16.21 17.91
C TRP A 142 14.37 17.37 17.82
N GLN A 143 15.26 17.31 16.83
CA GLN A 143 16.18 18.41 16.52
C GLN A 143 15.46 19.48 15.71
N CYS A 144 15.46 20.71 16.21
CA CYS A 144 14.77 21.86 15.64
C CYS A 144 15.72 23.05 15.52
N ASN A 145 15.30 24.11 14.81
CA ASN A 145 16.04 25.37 14.70
C ASN A 145 17.52 25.17 14.28
N CYS A 146 17.75 24.19 13.41
CA CYS A 146 19.08 23.82 12.94
C CYS A 146 19.71 24.94 12.12
N LYS A 147 20.89 25.40 12.54
CA LYS A 147 21.69 26.40 11.85
C LYS A 147 22.97 25.77 11.32
N PHE A 148 23.25 26.01 10.04
CA PHE A 148 24.52 25.64 9.44
C PHE A 148 25.58 26.68 9.84
N HIS A 149 26.68 26.20 10.39
CA HIS A 149 27.87 27.00 10.66
C HIS A 149 28.90 26.70 9.57
N TRP A 150 29.28 27.75 8.83
CA TRP A 150 30.26 27.63 7.75
C TRP A 150 31.58 27.10 8.31
N CYS A 151 32.09 26.01 7.70
CA CYS A 151 33.23 25.18 8.13
C CYS A 151 33.01 24.35 9.43
N CYS A 152 32.28 23.22 9.50
CA CYS A 152 31.40 22.48 8.57
C CYS A 152 30.43 21.64 9.43
N TYR A 153 29.62 22.28 10.28
CA TYR A 153 28.71 21.55 11.16
C TYR A 153 27.34 22.22 11.26
N VAL A 154 26.34 21.41 11.54
CA VAL A 154 24.99 21.86 11.82
C VAL A 154 24.80 21.83 13.33
N LYS A 155 24.40 22.96 13.92
CA LYS A 155 24.01 23.04 15.31
C LYS A 155 22.49 23.15 15.39
N CYS A 156 21.86 22.20 16.06
CA CYS A 156 20.42 22.18 16.28
C CYS A 156 20.12 22.33 17.77
N ASN A 157 18.91 22.80 18.08
CA ASN A 157 18.37 22.76 19.43
C ASN A 157 17.55 21.48 19.61
N THR A 158 17.48 20.97 20.83
CA THR A 158 16.55 19.90 21.18
C THR A 158 15.20 20.51 21.54
N CYS A 159 14.20 20.33 20.67
CA CYS A 159 12.81 20.69 20.96
C CYS A 159 12.03 19.48 21.48
N SER A 160 10.99 19.76 22.27
CA SER A 160 10.04 18.75 22.70
C SER A 160 8.61 19.27 22.66
N GLU A 161 7.67 18.41 22.27
CA GLU A 161 6.24 18.70 22.30
C GLU A 161 5.51 17.52 22.96
N ARG A 162 4.45 17.84 23.70
CA ARG A 162 3.54 16.84 24.23
C ARG A 162 2.63 16.36 23.10
N THR A 163 2.73 15.08 22.75
CA THR A 163 1.91 14.46 21.72
C THR A 163 1.11 13.31 22.33
N GLU A 164 -0.09 13.10 21.80
CA GLU A 164 -0.96 11.98 22.16
C GLU A 164 -0.77 10.83 21.18
N MET A 165 -0.66 9.61 21.70
CA MET A 165 -0.70 8.36 20.93
C MET A 165 -1.94 7.59 21.34
N TYR A 166 -2.69 7.11 20.35
CA TYR A 166 -3.89 6.31 20.57
C TYR A 166 -3.63 4.86 20.16
N THR A 167 -4.01 3.91 21.01
CA THR A 167 -3.84 2.47 20.77
C THR A 167 -5.15 1.73 20.98
N CYS A 168 -5.46 0.78 20.10
CA CYS A 168 -6.72 0.03 20.18
C CYS A 168 -6.77 -0.84 21.44
N LYS A 169 -7.97 -0.89 22.06
CA LYS A 169 -8.27 -1.79 23.17
C LYS A 169 -8.45 -3.22 22.71
#